data_AF-A0A931XQW7-F1
#
_entry.id   AF-A0A931XQW7-F1
#
_cell.length_a   1.000
_cell.length_b   1.000
_cell.length_c   1.000
_cell.angle_alpha   90.00
_cell.angle_beta   90.00
_cell.angle_gamma   90.00
#
_symmetry.space_group_name_H-M   'P 1'
#
loop_
_entity.id
_entity.type
_entity.pdbx_description
1 polymer ?
#
loop_
_entity_poly.entity_id
_entity_poly.type
_entity_poly.pdbx_seq_one_letter_code
_entity_poly.pdbx_strand_id
1 'polypeptide(L)'
;MERLTSEQLKREQEKTLASPRMRYSLLARLLFFTADLFYGRSKSLSKFKVLEIVARVPYQAWENVGYVAMTHTHADPGFARRIFDRVQESRIQQDNEQWHLLILEELGNKRGIQESFFKHWLIAQAIAFFYYHVSWLLYVIRPRWSYLLNAHFEDHAEHEYMEYVAENPSLETEPFESMFKDDYGRFSSLADLFRQIAYDERVHKLESLARLDAARFQ
;
A
#
# COMPACT_ATOMS: atom_id res chain seq x y z
N MET A 1 0.55 10.12 8.67
CA MET A 1 1.98 9.75 8.61
C MET A 1 2.86 10.98 8.61
N GLU A 2 4.11 10.85 9.04
CA GLU A 2 5.10 11.92 9.01
C GLU A 2 5.40 12.33 7.56
N ARG A 3 5.49 13.64 7.30
CA ARG A 3 5.87 14.18 6.00
C ARG A 3 7.32 14.64 6.05
N LEU A 4 8.13 14.01 5.22
CA LEU A 4 9.57 14.20 5.22
C LEU A 4 9.98 15.37 4.33
N THR A 5 11.09 16.02 4.69
CA THR A 5 11.76 17.00 3.83
C THR A 5 12.40 16.32 2.62
N SER A 6 12.62 17.05 1.52
CA SER A 6 13.27 16.50 0.31
C SER A 6 14.61 15.81 0.63
N GLU A 7 15.43 16.37 1.53
CA GLU A 7 16.70 15.77 1.94
C GLU A 7 16.55 14.51 2.80
N GLN A 8 15.46 14.38 3.57
CA GLN A 8 15.14 13.13 4.24
C GLN A 8 14.65 12.08 3.22
N LEU A 9 13.79 12.47 2.28
CA LEU A 9 13.25 11.60 1.24
C LEU A 9 14.35 10.97 0.37
N LYS A 10 15.35 11.76 -0.06
CA LYS A 10 16.51 11.24 -0.80
C LYS A 10 17.31 10.22 0.00
N ARG A 11 17.55 10.49 1.30
CA ARG A 11 18.24 9.53 2.19
C ARG A 11 17.44 8.25 2.37
N GLU A 12 16.12 8.35 2.51
CA GLU A 12 15.26 7.18 2.62
C GLU A 12 15.26 6.35 1.34
N GLN A 13 15.33 7.00 0.16
CA GLN A 13 15.50 6.34 -1.14
C GLN A 13 16.83 5.59 -1.24
N GLU A 14 17.96 6.24 -0.93
CA GLU A 14 19.28 5.61 -0.92
C GLU A 14 19.30 4.38 -0.01
N LYS A 15 18.68 4.49 1.17
CA LYS A 15 18.55 3.40 2.13
C LYS A 15 17.72 2.24 1.57
N THR A 16 16.61 2.50 0.86
CA THR A 16 15.82 1.44 0.21
C THR A 16 16.66 0.73 -0.83
N LEU A 17 17.27 1.49 -1.75
CA LEU A 17 17.98 0.94 -2.90
C LEU A 17 19.24 0.15 -2.50
N ALA A 18 19.84 0.47 -1.35
CA ALA A 18 20.94 -0.29 -0.78
C ALA A 18 20.49 -1.54 0.01
N SER A 19 19.21 -1.64 0.36
CA SER A 19 18.66 -2.76 1.14
C SER A 19 18.15 -3.87 0.22
N PRO A 20 18.31 -5.16 0.57
CA PRO A 20 17.69 -6.23 -0.18
C PRO A 20 16.19 -6.28 0.10
N ARG A 21 15.40 -6.57 -0.94
CA ARG A 21 13.98 -6.96 -0.82
C ARG A 21 13.80 -8.13 0.16
N MET A 22 12.66 -8.17 0.83
CA MET A 22 12.31 -9.27 1.73
C MET A 22 12.24 -10.61 1.00
N ARG A 23 12.39 -11.70 1.77
CA ARG A 23 12.18 -13.06 1.25
C ARG A 23 10.68 -13.36 1.12
N TYR A 24 10.12 -13.01 -0.03
CA TYR A 24 8.68 -13.16 -0.29
C TYR A 24 8.20 -14.61 -0.17
N SER A 25 7.04 -14.77 0.47
CA SER A 25 6.28 -16.03 0.54
C SER A 25 5.79 -16.47 -0.85
N LEU A 26 5.34 -17.73 -0.98
CA LEU A 26 4.77 -18.24 -2.23
C LEU A 26 3.55 -17.43 -2.68
N LEU A 27 2.67 -17.03 -1.74
CA LEU A 27 1.49 -16.22 -2.05
C LEU A 27 1.88 -14.84 -2.58
N ALA A 28 2.84 -14.17 -1.94
CA ALA A 28 3.34 -12.87 -2.39
C ALA A 28 3.97 -12.97 -3.78
N ARG A 29 4.81 -13.98 -4.03
CA ARG A 29 5.42 -14.21 -5.35
C ARG A 29 4.37 -14.47 -6.43
N LEU A 30 3.34 -15.25 -6.11
CA LEU A 30 2.23 -15.51 -7.03
C LEU A 30 1.50 -14.21 -7.37
N LEU A 31 1.19 -13.39 -6.36
CA LEU A 31 0.53 -12.10 -6.56
C LEU A 31 1.34 -11.17 -7.47
N PHE A 32 2.64 -10.99 -7.19
CA PHE A 32 3.51 -10.15 -8.02
C PHE A 32 3.69 -10.70 -9.42
N PHE A 33 3.84 -12.01 -9.57
CA PHE A 33 3.89 -12.65 -10.88
C PHE A 33 2.61 -12.41 -11.69
N THR A 34 1.43 -12.53 -11.05
CA THR A 34 0.15 -12.23 -11.70
C THR A 34 0.04 -10.77 -12.10
N ALA A 35 0.48 -9.83 -11.25
CA ALA A 35 0.52 -8.41 -11.60
C ALA A 35 1.45 -8.15 -12.81
N ASP A 36 2.67 -8.70 -12.79
CA ASP A 36 3.63 -8.57 -13.88
C ASP A 36 3.12 -9.18 -15.20
N LEU A 37 2.36 -10.28 -15.13
CA LEU A 37 1.77 -10.93 -16.29
C LEU A 37 0.73 -10.04 -17.00
N PHE A 38 -0.09 -9.32 -16.24
CA PHE A 38 -1.17 -8.49 -16.80
C PHE A 38 -0.76 -7.05 -17.13
N TYR A 39 0.13 -6.47 -16.32
CA TYR A 39 0.52 -5.05 -16.40
C TYR A 39 1.98 -4.83 -16.81
N GLY A 40 2.74 -5.89 -16.99
CA GLY A 40 4.15 -5.83 -17.37
C GLY A 40 5.09 -5.57 -16.18
N ARG A 41 6.38 -5.77 -16.44
CA ARG A 41 7.43 -5.57 -15.43
C ARG A 41 7.90 -4.13 -15.31
N SER A 42 7.65 -3.30 -16.33
CA SER A 42 8.04 -1.89 -16.31
C SER A 42 7.21 -1.10 -15.30
N LYS A 43 7.89 -0.33 -14.45
CA LYS A 43 7.23 0.63 -13.55
C LYS A 43 6.56 1.71 -14.39
N SER A 44 5.29 1.96 -14.12
CA SER A 44 4.49 2.97 -14.83
C SER A 44 3.36 3.44 -13.92
N LEU A 45 2.83 4.64 -14.18
CA LEU A 45 1.71 5.19 -13.40
C LEU A 45 0.50 4.25 -13.40
N SER A 46 0.19 3.62 -14.54
CA SER A 46 -0.92 2.67 -14.62
C SER A 46 -0.67 1.39 -13.83
N LYS A 47 0.58 0.90 -13.76
CA LYS A 47 0.92 -0.24 -12.89
C LYS A 47 0.80 0.14 -11.41
N PHE A 48 1.29 1.32 -11.03
CA PHE A 48 1.15 1.82 -9.65
C PHE A 48 -0.31 1.99 -9.26
N LYS A 49 -1.14 2.59 -10.12
CA LYS A 49 -2.58 2.73 -9.88
C LYS A 49 -3.23 1.39 -9.53
N VAL A 50 -2.88 0.33 -10.26
CA VAL A 50 -3.39 -1.03 -9.96
C VAL A 50 -2.82 -1.56 -8.65
N LEU A 51 -1.54 -1.31 -8.38
CA LEU A 51 -0.91 -1.67 -7.11
C LEU A 51 -1.68 -1.04 -5.93
N GLU A 52 -1.99 0.26 -5.98
CA GLU A 52 -2.76 1.00 -4.96
C GLU A 52 -4.22 0.51 -4.78
N ILE A 53 -4.83 0.01 -5.86
CA ILE A 53 -6.15 -0.64 -5.78
C ILE A 53 -6.05 -1.94 -4.96
N VAL A 54 -4.95 -2.66 -5.08
CA VAL A 54 -4.72 -3.94 -4.39
C VAL A 54 -4.16 -3.71 -2.97
N ALA A 55 -3.38 -2.65 -2.75
CA ALA A 55 -2.72 -2.30 -1.49
C ALA A 55 -3.70 -2.04 -0.34
N ARG A 56 -4.81 -1.35 -0.62
CA ARG A 56 -5.88 -1.11 0.36
C ARG A 56 -6.62 -2.36 0.86
N VAL A 57 -6.55 -3.46 0.12
CA VAL A 57 -7.46 -4.61 0.27
C VAL A 57 -7.24 -5.38 1.59
N PRO A 58 -6.01 -5.64 2.06
CA PRO A 58 -5.78 -6.28 3.35
C PRO A 58 -6.36 -5.47 4.50
N TYR A 59 -6.21 -4.14 4.46
CA TYR A 59 -6.77 -3.24 5.47
C TYR A 59 -8.30 -3.32 5.54
N GLN A 60 -8.98 -3.31 4.38
CA GLN A 60 -10.43 -3.51 4.30
C GLN A 60 -10.86 -4.87 4.87
N ALA A 61 -10.10 -5.93 4.59
CA ALA A 61 -10.37 -7.26 5.13
C ALA A 61 -10.21 -7.29 6.66
N TRP A 62 -9.17 -6.66 7.21
CA TRP A 62 -8.95 -6.58 8.65
C TRP A 62 -10.02 -5.74 9.35
N GLU A 63 -10.43 -4.63 8.73
CA GLU A 63 -11.53 -3.79 9.20
C GLU A 63 -12.84 -4.59 9.29
N ASN A 64 -13.17 -5.33 8.21
CA ASN A 64 -14.34 -6.18 8.15
C ASN A 64 -14.36 -7.25 9.25
N VAL A 65 -13.24 -7.96 9.43
CA VAL A 65 -13.12 -8.95 10.51
C VAL A 65 -13.27 -8.30 11.89
N GLY A 66 -12.73 -7.09 12.07
CA GLY A 66 -12.91 -6.31 13.29
C GLY A 66 -14.39 -6.03 13.61
N TYR A 67 -15.17 -5.59 12.62
CA TYR A 67 -16.62 -5.36 12.81
C TYR A 67 -17.38 -6.64 13.18
N VAL A 68 -17.09 -7.75 12.50
CA VAL A 68 -17.68 -9.05 12.82
C VAL A 68 -17.33 -9.46 14.25
N ALA A 69 -16.06 -9.32 14.64
CA ALA A 69 -15.61 -9.67 15.98
C ALA A 69 -16.28 -8.80 17.07
N MET A 70 -16.43 -7.49 16.86
CA MET A 70 -17.12 -6.60 17.82
C MET A 70 -18.58 -7.00 18.04
N THR A 71 -19.27 -7.45 16.99
CA THR A 71 -20.68 -7.89 17.07
C THR A 71 -20.86 -9.14 17.93
N HIS A 72 -19.79 -9.93 18.14
CA HIS A 72 -19.83 -11.16 18.92
C HIS A 72 -19.16 -11.05 20.29
N THR A 73 -18.57 -9.91 20.65
CA THR A 73 -17.73 -9.78 21.87
C THR A 73 -18.20 -8.74 22.89
N HIS A 74 -19.51 -8.50 22.95
CA HIS A 74 -20.15 -7.55 23.86
C HIS A 74 -19.88 -7.75 25.36
N ALA A 75 -19.31 -8.88 25.79
CA ALA A 75 -19.10 -9.22 27.20
C ALA A 75 -17.76 -8.72 27.79
N ASP A 76 -16.78 -8.32 26.97
CA ASP A 76 -15.47 -7.81 27.43
C ASP A 76 -15.16 -6.44 26.82
N PRO A 77 -15.35 -5.35 27.59
CA PRO A 77 -15.03 -3.98 27.13
C PRO A 77 -13.56 -3.78 26.75
N GLY A 78 -12.63 -4.47 27.40
CA GLY A 78 -11.20 -4.35 27.10
C GLY A 78 -10.85 -4.96 25.76
N PHE A 79 -11.42 -6.13 25.46
CA PHE A 79 -11.28 -6.78 24.16
C PHE A 79 -11.93 -5.96 23.03
N ALA A 80 -13.14 -5.45 23.26
CA ALA A 80 -13.82 -4.57 22.31
C ALA A 80 -12.99 -3.31 22.01
N ARG A 81 -12.36 -2.72 23.03
CA ARG A 81 -11.45 -1.57 22.86
C ARG A 81 -10.26 -1.91 21.97
N ARG A 82 -9.60 -3.06 22.19
CA ARG A 82 -8.45 -3.52 21.37
C ARG A 82 -8.84 -3.72 19.91
N ILE A 83 -10.03 -4.27 19.64
CA ILE A 83 -10.52 -4.41 18.25
C ILE A 83 -10.80 -3.04 17.65
N PHE A 84 -11.46 -2.14 18.38
CA PHE A 84 -11.77 -0.80 17.87
C PHE A 84 -10.50 -0.03 17.49
N ASP A 85 -9.49 -0.03 18.37
CA ASP A 85 -8.20 0.62 18.08
C ASP A 85 -7.57 0.00 16.82
N ARG A 86 -7.67 -1.32 16.64
CA ARG A 86 -7.15 -2.01 15.44
C ARG A 86 -7.88 -1.66 14.15
N VAL A 87 -9.21 -1.54 14.23
CA VAL A 87 -10.06 -1.09 13.13
C VAL A 87 -9.71 0.35 12.75
N GLN A 88 -9.53 1.23 13.74
CA GLN A 88 -9.13 2.62 13.51
C GLN A 88 -7.77 2.72 12.81
N GLU A 89 -6.77 1.98 13.28
CA GLU A 89 -5.46 1.90 12.62
C GLU A 89 -5.57 1.43 11.17
N SER A 90 -6.34 0.37 10.92
CA SER A 90 -6.51 -0.17 9.56
C SER A 90 -7.17 0.84 8.61
N ARG A 91 -8.13 1.63 9.10
CA ARG A 91 -8.74 2.72 8.32
C ARG A 91 -7.73 3.81 7.97
N ILE A 92 -6.86 4.19 8.91
CA ILE A 92 -5.83 5.21 8.64
C ILE A 92 -4.92 4.77 7.49
N GLN A 93 -4.51 3.50 7.47
CA GLN A 93 -3.70 2.97 6.36
C GLN A 93 -4.48 2.86 5.07
N GLN A 94 -5.70 2.33 5.12
CA GLN A 94 -6.60 2.30 3.96
C GLN A 94 -6.81 3.69 3.34
N ASP A 95 -6.99 4.73 4.17
CA ASP A 95 -7.16 6.11 3.70
C ASP A 95 -5.86 6.65 3.07
N ASN A 96 -4.69 6.26 3.57
CA ASN A 96 -3.40 6.63 2.96
C ASN A 96 -3.23 6.03 1.56
N GLU A 97 -3.48 4.73 1.40
CA GLU A 97 -3.52 4.03 0.10
C GLU A 97 -4.56 4.66 -0.85
N GLN A 98 -5.67 5.14 -0.30
CA GLN A 98 -6.68 5.84 -1.06
C GLN A 98 -6.18 7.18 -1.61
N TRP A 99 -5.40 7.93 -0.83
CA TRP A 99 -4.77 9.17 -1.30
C TRP A 99 -3.76 8.91 -2.40
N HIS A 100 -2.92 7.88 -2.28
CA HIS A 100 -1.97 7.50 -3.32
C HIS A 100 -2.69 7.22 -4.66
N LEU A 101 -3.76 6.42 -4.62
CA LEU A 101 -4.56 6.12 -5.81
C LEU A 101 -5.15 7.38 -6.46
N LEU A 102 -5.75 8.27 -5.66
CA LEU A 102 -6.37 9.50 -6.16
C LEU A 102 -5.35 10.41 -6.83
N ILE A 103 -4.16 10.53 -6.24
CA ILE A 103 -3.06 11.32 -6.79
C ILE A 103 -2.55 10.71 -8.10
N LEU A 104 -2.37 9.38 -8.16
CA LEU A 104 -1.96 8.70 -9.38
C LEU A 104 -3.00 8.82 -10.50
N GLU A 105 -4.29 8.76 -10.15
CA GLU A 105 -5.39 8.95 -11.11
C GLU A 105 -5.43 10.37 -11.66
N GLU A 106 -5.29 11.38 -10.80
CA GLU A 106 -5.18 12.78 -11.23
C GLU A 106 -3.97 12.97 -12.17
N LEU A 107 -2.80 12.44 -11.79
CA LEU A 107 -1.59 12.54 -12.59
C LEU A 107 -1.71 11.82 -13.94
N GLY A 108 -2.30 10.62 -13.95
CA GLY A 108 -2.57 9.86 -15.17
C GLY A 108 -3.50 10.61 -16.12
N ASN A 109 -4.55 11.22 -15.59
CA ASN A 109 -5.48 12.05 -16.35
C ASN A 109 -4.79 13.29 -16.93
N LYS A 110 -3.98 14.01 -16.14
CA LYS A 110 -3.19 15.18 -16.60
C LYS A 110 -2.21 14.82 -17.72
N ARG A 111 -1.62 13.62 -17.65
CA ARG A 111 -0.69 13.10 -18.67
C ARG A 111 -1.40 12.46 -19.87
N GLY A 112 -2.74 12.44 -19.90
CA GLY A 112 -3.51 11.86 -20.99
C GLY A 112 -3.33 10.35 -21.15
N ILE A 113 -2.94 9.64 -20.08
CA ILE A 113 -2.71 8.19 -20.10
C ILE A 113 -4.05 7.48 -20.32
N GLN A 114 -4.17 6.78 -21.44
CA GLN A 114 -5.35 6.01 -21.79
C GLN A 114 -5.22 4.58 -21.25
N GLU A 115 -6.01 4.25 -20.25
CA GLU A 115 -6.03 2.92 -19.65
C GLU A 115 -7.09 2.04 -20.30
N SER A 116 -6.73 0.80 -20.62
CA SER A 116 -7.70 -0.20 -21.11
C SER A 116 -8.70 -0.53 -20.00
N PHE A 117 -10.00 -0.35 -20.28
CA PHE A 117 -11.10 -0.75 -19.40
C PHE A 117 -10.98 -2.21 -18.95
N PHE A 118 -10.69 -3.14 -19.87
CA PHE A 118 -10.58 -4.55 -19.52
C PHE A 118 -9.41 -4.80 -18.54
N LYS A 119 -8.22 -4.29 -18.84
CA LYS A 119 -7.05 -4.53 -17.99
C LYS A 119 -7.12 -3.77 -16.67
N HIS A 120 -7.24 -2.45 -16.71
CA HIS A 120 -7.04 -1.61 -15.53
C HIS A 120 -8.28 -1.51 -14.63
N TRP A 121 -9.45 -1.93 -15.12
CA TRP A 121 -10.65 -2.01 -14.30
C TRP A 121 -11.03 -3.46 -14.01
N LEU A 122 -11.38 -4.27 -15.01
CA LEU A 122 -11.91 -5.62 -14.74
C LEU A 122 -10.88 -6.56 -14.10
N ILE A 123 -9.65 -6.63 -14.65
CA ILE A 123 -8.61 -7.50 -14.08
C ILE A 123 -8.15 -6.99 -12.71
N ALA A 124 -7.99 -5.67 -12.54
CA ALA A 124 -7.65 -5.08 -11.26
C ALA A 124 -8.67 -5.43 -10.18
N GLN A 125 -9.97 -5.33 -10.50
CA GLN A 125 -11.05 -5.69 -9.58
C GLN A 125 -11.08 -7.20 -9.29
N ALA A 126 -10.82 -8.05 -10.28
CA ALA A 126 -10.71 -9.49 -10.05
C ALA A 126 -9.56 -9.82 -9.08
N ILE A 127 -8.37 -9.24 -9.29
CA ILE A 127 -7.22 -9.43 -8.41
C ILE A 127 -7.55 -8.94 -6.99
N ALA A 128 -8.11 -7.73 -6.86
CA ALA A 128 -8.52 -7.16 -5.58
C ALA A 128 -9.55 -8.05 -4.86
N PHE A 129 -10.56 -8.56 -5.58
CA PHE A 129 -11.56 -9.47 -5.05
C PHE A 129 -10.93 -10.76 -4.49
N PHE A 130 -10.07 -11.44 -5.26
CA PHE A 130 -9.42 -12.65 -4.77
C PHE A 130 -8.49 -12.36 -3.61
N TYR A 131 -7.73 -11.27 -3.69
CA TYR A 131 -6.81 -10.86 -2.63
C TYR A 131 -7.54 -10.51 -1.33
N TYR A 132 -8.75 -9.93 -1.41
CA TYR A 132 -9.60 -9.67 -0.25
C TYR A 132 -9.93 -10.96 0.48
N HIS A 133 -10.43 -11.98 -0.24
CA HIS A 133 -10.83 -13.24 0.36
C HIS A 133 -9.63 -14.00 0.96
N VAL A 134 -8.48 -13.97 0.28
CA VAL A 134 -7.24 -14.55 0.83
C VAL A 134 -6.81 -13.82 2.09
N SER A 135 -6.78 -12.48 2.07
CA SER A 135 -6.39 -11.65 3.22
C SER A 135 -7.33 -11.85 4.41
N TRP A 136 -8.64 -11.89 4.16
CA TRP A 136 -9.69 -12.15 5.14
C TRP A 136 -9.52 -13.54 5.78
N LEU A 137 -9.39 -14.59 4.96
CA LEU A 137 -9.24 -15.96 5.43
C LEU A 137 -7.95 -16.15 6.24
N LEU A 138 -6.84 -15.60 5.75
CA LEU A 138 -5.58 -15.60 6.49
C LEU A 138 -5.71 -14.84 7.79
N TYR A 139 -6.40 -13.70 7.81
CA TYR A 139 -6.55 -12.90 9.01
C TYR A 139 -7.37 -13.63 10.09
N VAL A 140 -8.45 -14.30 9.71
CA VAL A 140 -9.28 -15.08 10.64
C VAL A 140 -8.55 -16.33 11.15
N ILE A 141 -7.86 -17.08 10.27
CA ILE A 141 -7.22 -18.36 10.64
C ILE A 141 -5.87 -18.15 11.33
N ARG A 142 -5.03 -17.27 10.76
CA ARG A 142 -3.66 -17.05 11.20
C ARG A 142 -3.22 -15.60 10.92
N PRO A 143 -3.62 -14.62 11.76
CA PRO A 143 -3.36 -13.19 11.55
C PRO A 143 -1.91 -12.87 11.18
N ARG A 144 -0.95 -13.56 11.81
CA ARG A 144 0.49 -13.42 11.51
C ARG A 144 0.82 -13.61 10.03
N TRP A 145 0.15 -14.53 9.33
CA TRP A 145 0.38 -14.75 7.91
C TRP A 145 -0.24 -13.66 7.04
N SER A 146 -1.38 -13.10 7.45
CA SER A 146 -2.00 -11.95 6.79
C SER A 146 -1.10 -10.71 6.89
N TYR A 147 -0.58 -10.40 8.09
CA TYR A 147 0.38 -9.31 8.28
C TYR A 147 1.69 -9.52 7.53
N LEU A 148 2.22 -10.75 7.49
CA LEU A 148 3.44 -11.03 6.75
C LEU A 148 3.23 -10.90 5.24
N LEU A 149 2.06 -11.29 4.74
CA LEU A 149 1.69 -11.10 3.34
C LEU A 149 1.59 -9.61 3.00
N ASN A 150 0.96 -8.81 3.86
CA ASN A 150 0.92 -7.36 3.71
C ASN A 150 2.33 -6.76 3.71
N ALA A 151 3.17 -7.08 4.70
CA ALA A 151 4.55 -6.60 4.75
C ALA A 151 5.37 -6.93 3.50
N HIS A 152 5.13 -8.09 2.86
CA HIS A 152 5.76 -8.40 1.57
C HIS A 152 5.25 -7.51 0.45
N PHE A 153 3.94 -7.19 0.43
CA PHE A 153 3.33 -6.29 -0.53
C PHE A 153 3.92 -4.88 -0.40
N GLU A 154 3.96 -4.34 0.81
CA GLU A 154 4.50 -2.99 1.06
C GLU A 154 6.00 -2.92 0.76
N ASP A 155 6.76 -3.97 1.10
CA ASP A 155 8.17 -4.04 0.72
C ASP A 155 8.37 -4.02 -0.81
N HIS A 156 7.47 -4.67 -1.54
CA HIS A 156 7.50 -4.64 -3.00
C HIS A 156 7.17 -3.24 -3.53
N ALA A 157 6.10 -2.61 -3.03
CA ALA A 157 5.67 -1.27 -3.43
C ALA A 157 6.75 -0.22 -3.15
N GLU A 158 7.33 -0.22 -1.94
CA GLU A 158 8.42 0.66 -1.53
C GLU A 158 9.58 0.61 -2.55
N HIS A 159 10.03 -0.59 -2.92
CA HIS A 159 11.13 -0.72 -3.88
C HIS A 159 10.72 -0.29 -5.29
N GLU A 160 9.53 -0.66 -5.77
CA GLU A 160 9.08 -0.26 -7.10
C GLU A 160 9.03 1.27 -7.26
N TYR A 161 8.54 2.01 -6.25
CA TYR A 161 8.52 3.47 -6.28
C TYR A 161 9.92 4.09 -6.19
N MET A 162 10.77 3.61 -5.29
CA MET A 162 12.13 4.15 -5.14
C MET A 162 12.99 3.89 -6.39
N GLU A 163 12.83 2.72 -7.01
CA GLU A 163 13.47 2.38 -8.28
C GLU A 163 12.89 3.21 -9.42
N TYR A 164 11.57 3.46 -9.46
CA TYR A 164 10.94 4.31 -10.47
C TYR A 164 11.48 5.74 -10.44
N VAL A 165 11.65 6.33 -9.26
CA VAL A 165 12.26 7.67 -9.13
C VAL A 165 13.71 7.66 -9.62
N ALA A 166 14.49 6.62 -9.28
CA ALA A 166 15.88 6.50 -9.73
C ALA A 166 16.00 6.34 -11.25
N GLU A 167 15.06 5.63 -11.87
CA GLU A 167 15.00 5.41 -13.32
C GLU A 167 14.49 6.64 -14.10
N ASN A 168 13.89 7.62 -13.44
CA ASN A 168 13.27 8.79 -14.08
C ASN A 168 13.76 10.12 -13.47
N PRO A 169 15.01 10.55 -13.72
CA PRO A 169 15.59 11.78 -13.17
C PRO A 169 14.81 13.07 -13.51
N SER A 170 14.03 13.06 -14.59
CA SER A 170 13.17 14.20 -14.97
C SER A 170 12.12 14.54 -13.92
N LEU A 171 11.74 13.59 -13.05
CA LEU A 171 10.77 13.82 -11.98
C LEU A 171 11.28 14.80 -10.92
N GLU A 172 12.58 15.03 -10.83
CA GLU A 172 13.18 15.97 -9.87
C GLU A 172 12.84 17.42 -10.18
N THR A 173 12.64 17.74 -11.46
CA THR A 173 12.34 19.10 -11.93
C THR A 173 10.86 19.29 -12.25
N GLU A 174 10.08 18.22 -12.31
CA GLU A 174 8.64 18.28 -12.55
C GLU A 174 7.91 18.66 -11.25
N PRO A 175 7.21 19.81 -11.19
CA PRO A 175 6.55 20.25 -9.97
C PRO A 175 5.37 19.34 -9.62
N PHE A 176 5.17 19.10 -8.31
CA PHE A 176 3.97 18.41 -7.84
C PHE A 176 2.80 19.40 -7.75
N GLU A 177 1.86 19.27 -8.67
CA GLU A 177 0.59 20.00 -8.65
C GLU A 177 -0.57 19.01 -8.56
N SER A 178 -1.30 19.06 -7.45
CA SER A 178 -2.46 18.21 -7.19
C SER A 178 -3.55 18.96 -6.45
N MET A 179 -4.80 18.59 -6.73
CA MET A 179 -5.95 19.02 -5.93
C MET A 179 -5.91 18.47 -4.50
N PHE A 180 -5.17 17.37 -4.26
CA PHE A 180 -5.08 16.67 -2.97
C PHE A 180 -3.85 17.08 -2.13
N LYS A 181 -3.10 18.10 -2.55
CA LYS A 181 -1.86 18.52 -1.85
C LYS A 181 -2.09 19.01 -0.41
N ASP A 182 -3.29 19.49 -0.11
CA ASP A 182 -3.63 19.97 1.24
C ASP A 182 -4.06 18.83 2.16
N ASP A 183 -4.60 17.74 1.60
CA ASP A 183 -4.98 16.54 2.33
C ASP A 183 -3.79 15.58 2.54
N TYR A 184 -3.06 15.30 1.46
CA TYR A 184 -1.95 14.34 1.48
C TYR A 184 -0.65 14.98 1.95
N GLY A 185 -0.25 16.10 1.36
CA GLY A 185 1.00 16.79 1.66
C GLY A 185 1.51 17.61 0.47
N ARG A 186 2.33 18.62 0.76
CA ARG A 186 2.95 19.50 -0.25
C ARG A 186 4.39 19.09 -0.50
N PHE A 187 4.74 18.90 -1.77
CA PHE A 187 6.07 18.49 -2.21
C PHE A 187 6.58 19.42 -3.31
N SER A 188 7.89 19.61 -3.40
CA SER A 188 8.53 20.46 -4.42
C SER A 188 8.45 19.85 -5.81
N SER A 189 8.57 18.53 -5.91
CA SER A 189 8.65 17.81 -7.17
C SER A 189 7.85 16.51 -7.13
N LEU A 190 7.58 15.93 -8.29
CA LEU A 190 7.02 14.59 -8.37
C LEU A 190 7.97 13.52 -7.82
N ALA A 191 9.28 13.72 -7.93
CA ALA A 191 10.25 12.82 -7.31
C ALA A 191 10.08 12.79 -5.78
N ASP A 192 9.91 13.96 -5.14
CA ASP A 192 9.64 14.04 -3.71
C ASP A 192 8.30 13.39 -3.34
N LEU A 193 7.25 13.60 -4.13
CA LEU A 193 5.97 12.92 -3.94
C LEU A 193 6.14 11.39 -3.96
N PHE A 194 6.75 10.83 -5.00
CA PHE A 194 6.88 9.38 -5.12
C PHE A 194 7.78 8.78 -4.05
N ARG A 195 8.82 9.50 -3.60
CA ARG A 195 9.60 9.09 -2.43
C ARG A 195 8.78 9.11 -1.16
N GLN A 196 7.87 10.06 -1.00
CA GLN A 196 6.99 10.10 0.17
C GLN A 196 6.01 8.93 0.14
N ILE A 197 5.40 8.61 -1.01
CA ILE A 197 4.55 7.42 -1.16
C ILE A 197 5.35 6.18 -0.77
N ALA A 198 6.54 6.00 -1.34
CA ALA A 198 7.42 4.89 -0.99
C ALA A 198 7.79 4.83 0.51
N TYR A 199 7.94 5.98 1.17
CA TYR A 199 8.17 6.05 2.61
C TYR A 199 6.91 5.66 3.40
N ASP A 200 5.72 6.06 2.96
CA ASP A 200 4.46 5.61 3.55
C ASP A 200 4.37 4.06 3.48
N GLU A 201 4.74 3.45 2.34
CA GLU A 201 4.83 1.98 2.20
C GLU A 201 5.80 1.35 3.21
N ARG A 202 6.95 1.97 3.43
CA ARG A 202 7.89 1.52 4.46
C ARG A 202 7.24 1.54 5.84
N VAL A 203 6.45 2.56 6.17
CA VAL A 203 5.74 2.65 7.45
C VAL A 203 4.71 1.54 7.55
N HIS A 204 3.89 1.34 6.52
CA HIS A 204 2.91 0.23 6.43
C HIS A 204 3.57 -1.15 6.63
N LYS A 205 4.74 -1.36 6.00
CA LYS A 205 5.56 -2.55 6.16
C LYS A 205 5.96 -2.76 7.61
N LEU A 206 6.56 -1.74 8.23
CA LEU A 206 7.07 -1.81 9.59
C LEU A 206 5.96 -2.04 10.61
N GLU A 207 4.80 -1.42 10.41
CA GLU A 207 3.62 -1.65 11.24
C GLU A 207 3.10 -3.08 11.09
N SER A 208 3.02 -3.60 9.86
CA SER A 208 2.64 -4.99 9.60
C SER A 208 3.60 -5.96 10.29
N LEU A 209 4.91 -5.69 10.24
CA LEU A 209 5.95 -6.48 10.91
C LEU A 209 5.83 -6.43 12.44
N ALA A 210 5.60 -5.25 13.03
CA ALA A 210 5.41 -5.11 14.47
C ALA A 210 4.22 -5.93 14.99
N ARG A 211 3.21 -6.15 14.14
CA ARG A 211 2.01 -6.93 14.48
C ARG A 211 2.20 -8.43 14.32
N LEU A 212 3.31 -8.90 13.74
CA LEU A 212 3.64 -10.31 13.70
C LEU A 212 3.84 -10.91 15.09
N ASP A 213 4.36 -10.11 16.02
CA ASP A 213 4.69 -10.54 17.37
C ASP A 213 3.53 -10.30 18.35
N ALA A 214 2.62 -9.38 18.02
CA ALA A 214 1.36 -9.14 18.72
C ALA A 214 0.16 -9.91 18.14
N ALA A 215 0.38 -10.90 17.26
CA ALA A 215 -0.64 -11.49 16.39
C ALA A 215 -1.71 -12.37 17.07
N ARG A 216 -1.68 -12.54 18.40
CA ARG A 216 -2.81 -13.09 19.14
C ARG A 216 -3.51 -11.93 19.84
N PHE A 217 -4.82 -11.84 19.66
CA PHE A 217 -5.71 -10.98 20.44
C PHE A 217 -5.68 -11.36 21.94
N GLN A 218 -4.52 -11.24 22.58
CA GLN A 218 -4.38 -11.32 24.03
C GLN A 218 -4.81 -9.98 24.63
#